data_AF-A0A3B1AWS9-F1
#
_entry.id   AF-A0A3B1AWS9-F1
#
_cell.length_a   1.000
_cell.length_b   1.000
_cell.length_c   1.000
_cell.angle_alpha   90.00
_cell.angle_beta   90.00
_cell.angle_gamma   90.00
#
_symmetry.space_group_name_H-M   'P 1'
#
loop_
_entity.id
_entity.type
_entity.pdbx_description
1 polymer ?
#
loop_
_entity_poly.entity_id
_entity_poly.type
_entity_poly.pdbx_seq_one_letter_code
_entity_poly.pdbx_strand_id
1 'polypeptide(L)'
;MRKYKSVSKCLLLILLLLPLTSANAEKPQLLGYGVKLCEAYVTAYEGWDAGQEKQIAQYLHFRDWLTGFVSGLSLAMGSDVLRGVEVAGAMRRIQLHCDEHPTEEFFTAAFTLIKMLDKLERGESKE
;
A
#
# COMPACT_ATOMS: atom_id res chain seq x y z
N MET A 1 18.15 65.49 -19.44
CA MET A 1 18.63 64.10 -19.39
C MET A 1 17.67 63.27 -18.53
N ARG A 2 17.32 62.07 -19.04
CA ARG A 2 16.32 61.06 -18.60
C ARG A 2 15.70 61.14 -17.20
N LYS A 3 14.36 61.34 -17.17
CA LYS A 3 13.45 60.98 -16.06
C LYS A 3 13.25 59.46 -16.04
N TYR A 4 13.92 58.73 -15.14
CA TYR A 4 13.67 57.30 -14.94
C TYR A 4 12.42 57.08 -14.07
N LYS A 5 11.29 57.00 -14.78
CA LYS A 5 10.16 56.06 -14.59
C LYS A 5 9.81 55.66 -13.16
N SER A 6 8.84 56.39 -12.61
CA SER A 6 7.87 55.97 -11.60
C SER A 6 6.96 54.86 -12.12
N VAL A 7 7.52 53.70 -12.49
CA VAL A 7 6.77 52.51 -12.94
C VAL A 7 7.03 51.31 -12.00
N SER A 8 8.01 51.42 -11.11
CA SER A 8 8.49 50.32 -10.26
C SER A 8 7.55 49.94 -9.11
N LYS A 9 6.76 50.88 -8.58
CA LYS A 9 5.96 50.63 -7.36
C LYS A 9 4.61 49.93 -7.60
N CYS A 10 3.98 50.10 -8.77
CA CYS A 10 2.71 49.41 -9.06
C CYS A 10 2.91 47.93 -9.43
N LEU A 11 4.03 47.57 -10.08
CA LEU A 11 4.28 46.18 -10.47
C LEU A 11 4.49 45.26 -9.26
N LEU A 12 5.10 45.79 -8.20
CA LEU A 12 5.32 45.07 -6.94
C LEU A 12 4.00 44.83 -6.17
N LEU A 13 3.01 45.71 -6.30
CA LEU A 13 1.70 45.52 -5.65
C LEU A 13 0.84 44.46 -6.36
N ILE A 14 0.96 44.33 -7.68
CA ILE A 14 0.20 43.35 -8.46
C ILE A 14 0.70 41.91 -8.21
N LEU A 15 2.00 41.73 -7.96
CA LEU A 15 2.56 40.41 -7.63
C LEU A 15 2.11 39.86 -6.25
N LEU A 16 1.69 40.74 -5.34
CA LEU A 16 1.22 40.38 -3.99
C LEU A 16 -0.28 40.02 -3.95
N LEU A 17 -1.01 40.21 -5.05
CA LEU A 17 -2.43 39.90 -5.18
C LEU A 17 -2.68 38.61 -5.98
N LEU A 18 -1.64 37.83 -6.32
CA LEU A 18 -1.90 36.47 -6.78
C LEU A 18 -2.64 35.73 -5.65
N PRO A 19 -3.86 35.23 -5.88
CA PRO A 19 -4.47 34.33 -4.93
C PRO A 19 -3.50 33.17 -4.78
N LEU A 20 -3.01 32.95 -3.56
CA LEU A 20 -2.56 31.64 -3.14
C LEU A 20 -3.77 30.73 -3.31
N THR A 21 -3.96 30.23 -4.52
CA THR A 21 -4.76 29.04 -4.73
C THR A 21 -4.05 28.01 -3.89
N SER A 22 -4.66 27.68 -2.75
CA SER A 22 -4.25 26.53 -1.97
C SER A 22 -4.34 25.38 -2.96
N ALA A 23 -3.19 24.97 -3.50
CA ALA A 23 -3.06 23.65 -4.08
C ALA A 23 -3.38 22.72 -2.92
N ASN A 24 -4.66 22.33 -2.78
CA ASN A 24 -5.01 21.09 -2.13
C ASN A 24 -4.23 20.07 -2.95
N ALA A 25 -3.03 19.75 -2.47
CA ALA A 25 -2.25 18.66 -3.02
C ALA A 25 -3.16 17.45 -2.85
N GLU A 26 -3.79 17.06 -3.95
CA GLU A 26 -4.64 15.88 -3.99
C GLU A 26 -3.78 14.75 -3.46
N LYS A 27 -4.20 14.15 -2.34
CA LYS A 27 -3.44 13.05 -1.75
C LYS A 27 -3.25 12.02 -2.87
N PRO A 28 -2.02 11.51 -3.10
CA PRO A 28 -1.80 10.55 -4.15
C PRO A 28 -2.83 9.42 -4.04
N GLN A 29 -3.60 9.19 -5.10
CA GLN A 29 -4.48 8.02 -5.14
C GLN A 29 -3.57 6.80 -5.18
N LEU A 30 -3.54 6.06 -4.07
CA LEU A 30 -2.86 4.79 -4.01
C LEU A 30 -3.72 3.77 -4.77
N LEU A 31 -3.09 3.08 -5.72
CA LEU A 31 -3.72 2.08 -6.57
C LEU A 31 -3.21 0.70 -6.21
N GLY A 32 -4.06 -0.31 -6.42
CA GLY A 32 -3.71 -1.73 -6.24
C GLY A 32 -4.47 -2.41 -5.10
N TYR A 33 -4.31 -3.72 -5.01
CA TYR A 33 -5.03 -4.55 -4.05
C TYR A 33 -4.44 -4.45 -2.62
N GLY A 34 -3.19 -4.01 -2.48
CA GLY A 34 -2.56 -3.77 -1.18
C GLY A 34 -3.28 -2.75 -0.30
N VAL A 35 -3.92 -1.74 -0.88
CA VAL A 35 -4.64 -0.68 -0.14
C VAL A 35 -6.12 -0.99 0.07
N LYS A 36 -6.61 -2.14 -0.40
CA LYS A 36 -7.96 -2.60 -0.06
C LYS A 36 -7.95 -3.06 1.40
N LEU A 37 -9.11 -2.89 2.04
CA LEU A 37 -9.31 -3.34 3.42
C LEU A 37 -9.29 -4.86 3.52
N CYS A 38 -8.88 -5.35 4.67
CA CYS A 38 -8.84 -6.75 5.04
C CYS A 38 -10.22 -7.42 4.88
N GLU A 39 -11.31 -6.74 5.20
CA GLU A 39 -12.68 -7.26 4.96
C GLU A 39 -12.94 -7.64 3.49
N ALA A 40 -12.39 -6.88 2.55
CA ALA A 40 -12.54 -7.16 1.12
C ALA A 40 -11.71 -8.38 0.72
N TYR A 41 -10.55 -8.58 1.35
CA TYR A 41 -9.75 -9.77 1.14
C TYR A 41 -10.41 -11.02 1.74
N VAL A 42 -10.95 -10.94 2.95
CA VAL A 42 -11.67 -12.07 3.59
C VAL A 42 -12.86 -12.48 2.72
N THR A 43 -13.66 -11.53 2.24
CA THR A 43 -14.77 -11.79 1.32
C THR A 43 -14.31 -12.50 0.04
N ALA A 44 -13.19 -12.04 -0.54
CA ALA A 44 -12.62 -12.65 -1.74
C ALA A 44 -12.10 -14.08 -1.47
N TYR A 45 -11.45 -14.29 -0.32
CA TYR A 45 -10.91 -15.58 0.10
C TYR A 45 -12.01 -16.62 0.29
N GLU A 46 -13.04 -16.30 1.08
CA GLU A 46 -14.17 -17.18 1.35
C GLU A 46 -14.94 -17.50 0.08
N GLY A 47 -15.16 -16.51 -0.78
CA GLY A 47 -15.83 -16.73 -2.04
C GLY A 47 -15.01 -17.57 -3.02
N TRP A 48 -13.68 -17.42 -3.05
CA TRP A 48 -12.80 -18.30 -3.82
C TRP A 48 -12.87 -19.75 -3.31
N ASP A 49 -12.80 -19.95 -1.99
CA ASP A 49 -12.88 -21.27 -1.36
C ASP A 49 -14.24 -21.95 -1.63
N ALA A 50 -15.31 -21.17 -1.64
CA ALA A 50 -16.66 -21.62 -1.99
C ALA A 50 -16.92 -21.76 -3.52
N GLY A 51 -15.92 -21.48 -4.38
CA GLY A 51 -16.07 -21.60 -5.83
C GLY A 51 -16.95 -20.52 -6.50
N GLN A 52 -17.10 -19.36 -5.87
CA GLN A 52 -17.89 -18.24 -6.39
C GLN A 52 -17.09 -17.46 -7.45
N GLU A 53 -17.50 -17.57 -8.71
CA GLU A 53 -16.77 -17.02 -9.88
C GLU A 53 -16.32 -15.56 -9.72
N LYS A 54 -17.20 -14.68 -9.20
CA LYS A 54 -16.87 -13.26 -8.99
C LYS A 54 -15.74 -13.07 -7.97
N GLN A 55 -15.69 -13.90 -6.94
CA GLN A 55 -14.71 -13.78 -5.86
C GLN A 55 -13.40 -14.47 -6.20
N ILE A 56 -13.43 -15.50 -7.06
CA ILE A 56 -12.21 -16.09 -7.63
C ILE A 56 -11.35 -15.01 -8.29
N ALA A 57 -11.94 -14.14 -9.12
CA ALA A 57 -11.20 -13.05 -9.75
C ALA A 57 -10.58 -12.09 -8.73
N GLN A 58 -11.33 -11.70 -7.68
CA GLN A 58 -10.82 -10.83 -6.63
C GLN A 58 -9.65 -11.47 -5.87
N TYR A 59 -9.78 -12.75 -5.51
CA TYR A 59 -8.74 -13.52 -4.84
C TYR A 59 -7.45 -13.58 -5.70
N LEU A 60 -7.58 -13.83 -7.00
CA LEU A 60 -6.44 -13.85 -7.92
C LEU A 60 -5.72 -12.50 -7.95
N HIS A 61 -6.46 -11.39 -7.96
CA HIS A 61 -5.83 -10.07 -7.92
C HIS A 61 -5.10 -9.77 -6.60
N PHE A 62 -5.62 -10.21 -5.45
CA PHE A 62 -4.89 -10.15 -4.18
C PHE A 62 -3.62 -11.00 -4.22
N ARG A 63 -3.72 -12.23 -4.74
CA ARG A 63 -2.58 -13.15 -4.89
C ARG A 63 -1.50 -12.59 -5.80
N ASP A 64 -1.88 -12.03 -6.95
CA ASP A 64 -0.95 -11.49 -7.93
C ASP A 64 -0.25 -10.24 -7.39
N TRP A 65 -1.00 -9.38 -6.68
CA TRP A 65 -0.41 -8.25 -5.96
C TRP A 65 0.60 -8.73 -4.89
N LEU A 66 0.24 -9.73 -4.07
CA LEU A 66 1.15 -10.27 -3.04
C LEU A 66 2.41 -10.83 -3.68
N THR A 67 2.26 -11.60 -4.76
CA THR A 67 3.37 -12.20 -5.51
C THR A 67 4.33 -11.12 -6.02
N GLY A 68 3.80 -10.05 -6.62
CA GLY A 68 4.61 -8.92 -7.07
C GLY A 68 5.32 -8.21 -5.92
N PHE A 69 4.62 -7.96 -4.82
CA PHE A 69 5.17 -7.32 -3.63
C PHE A 69 6.33 -8.11 -3.02
N VAL A 70 6.14 -9.40 -2.74
CA VAL A 70 7.18 -10.25 -2.12
C VAL A 70 8.36 -10.49 -3.06
N SER A 71 8.12 -10.56 -4.38
CA SER A 71 9.19 -10.69 -5.37
C SER A 71 10.07 -9.43 -5.40
N GLY A 72 9.44 -8.25 -5.48
CA GLY A 72 10.15 -6.98 -5.47
C GLY A 72 10.92 -6.75 -4.17
N LEU A 73 10.32 -7.08 -3.02
CA LEU A 73 10.98 -6.93 -1.73
C LEU A 73 12.14 -7.92 -1.57
N SER A 74 11.97 -9.17 -2.00
CA SER A 74 13.05 -10.17 -1.97
C SER A 74 14.25 -9.76 -2.82
N LEU A 75 13.98 -9.18 -4.01
CA LEU A 75 15.04 -8.63 -4.85
C LEU A 75 15.77 -7.47 -4.16
N ALA A 76 15.04 -6.55 -3.52
CA ALA A 76 15.61 -5.42 -2.81
C ALA A 76 16.43 -5.85 -1.57
N MET A 77 16.01 -6.91 -0.89
CA MET A 77 16.66 -7.43 0.31
C MET A 77 17.74 -8.48 0.05
N GLY A 78 17.85 -9.00 -1.18
CA GLY A 78 18.77 -10.09 -1.51
C GLY A 78 18.48 -11.41 -0.79
N SER A 79 17.25 -11.62 -0.32
CA SER A 79 16.82 -12.80 0.42
C SER A 79 15.33 -13.08 0.23
N ASP A 80 14.91 -14.33 0.40
CA ASP A 80 13.49 -14.70 0.35
C ASP A 80 12.75 -14.20 1.60
N VAL A 81 11.90 -13.18 1.44
CA VAL A 81 11.15 -12.56 2.53
C VAL A 81 10.01 -13.42 3.07
N LEU A 82 9.60 -14.46 2.34
CA LEU A 82 8.64 -15.44 2.81
C LEU A 82 9.32 -16.61 3.55
N ARG A 83 10.65 -16.66 3.62
CA ARG A 83 11.40 -17.67 4.39
C ARG A 83 10.98 -19.11 4.05
N GLY A 84 10.79 -19.40 2.76
CA GLY A 84 10.35 -20.70 2.25
C GLY A 84 8.84 -20.96 2.33
N VAL A 85 8.04 -19.97 2.74
CA VAL A 85 6.58 -20.09 2.76
C VAL A 85 6.03 -19.85 1.36
N GLU A 86 5.33 -20.85 0.82
CA GLU A 86 4.62 -20.74 -0.45
C GLU A 86 3.57 -19.60 -0.42
N VAL A 87 3.37 -18.94 -1.55
CA VAL A 87 2.41 -17.80 -1.67
C VAL A 87 1.01 -18.19 -1.20
N ALA A 88 0.53 -19.39 -1.52
CA ALA A 88 -0.77 -19.88 -1.06
C ALA A 88 -0.85 -19.99 0.49
N GLY A 89 0.24 -20.42 1.13
CA GLY A 89 0.36 -20.46 2.59
C GLY A 89 0.41 -19.05 3.20
N ALA A 90 1.12 -18.12 2.56
CA ALA A 90 1.12 -16.72 2.96
C ALA A 90 -0.28 -16.09 2.86
N MET A 91 -0.99 -16.33 1.76
CA MET A 91 -2.38 -15.90 1.57
C MET A 91 -3.29 -16.39 2.71
N ARG A 92 -3.21 -17.68 3.08
CA ARG A 92 -3.98 -18.23 4.20
C ARG A 92 -3.66 -17.54 5.53
N ARG A 93 -2.38 -17.30 5.83
CA ARG A 93 -1.97 -16.63 7.07
C ARG A 93 -2.40 -15.16 7.12
N ILE A 94 -2.30 -14.46 6.00
CA ILE A 94 -2.81 -13.09 5.88
C ILE A 94 -4.33 -13.07 6.09
N GLN A 95 -5.05 -14.09 5.62
CA GLN A 95 -6.50 -14.15 5.81
C GLN A 95 -6.84 -14.27 7.30
N LEU A 96 -6.12 -15.09 8.06
CA LEU A 96 -6.33 -15.20 9.51
C LEU A 96 -6.08 -13.87 10.22
N HIS A 97 -5.02 -13.13 9.86
CA HIS A 97 -4.78 -11.78 10.38
C HIS A 97 -5.92 -10.83 10.03
N CYS A 98 -6.35 -10.83 8.77
CA CYS A 98 -7.41 -9.95 8.27
C CYS A 98 -8.78 -10.23 8.88
N ASP A 99 -9.08 -11.48 9.25
CA ASP A 99 -10.31 -11.85 9.96
C ASP A 99 -10.40 -11.14 11.32
N GLU A 100 -9.27 -11.05 12.02
CA GLU A 100 -9.16 -10.35 13.31
C GLU A 100 -9.07 -8.82 13.17
N HIS A 101 -8.66 -8.31 12.00
CA HIS A 101 -8.35 -6.90 11.75
C HIS A 101 -9.03 -6.35 10.48
N PRO A 102 -10.37 -6.33 10.39
CA PRO A 102 -11.09 -6.10 9.13
C PRO A 102 -10.86 -4.72 8.50
N THR A 103 -10.53 -3.71 9.31
CA THR A 103 -10.32 -2.31 8.88
C THR A 103 -8.87 -2.00 8.51
N GLU A 104 -7.94 -2.94 8.66
CA GLU A 104 -6.57 -2.75 8.18
C GLU A 104 -6.48 -2.92 6.67
N GLU A 105 -5.45 -2.34 6.06
CA GLU A 105 -5.13 -2.58 4.66
C GLU A 105 -4.46 -3.94 4.47
N PHE A 106 -4.72 -4.62 3.35
CA PHE A 106 -4.11 -5.91 3.02
C PHE A 106 -2.57 -5.85 3.01
N PHE A 107 -1.99 -4.72 2.60
CA PHE A 107 -0.55 -4.47 2.68
C PHE A 107 -0.02 -4.56 4.11
N THR A 108 -0.73 -3.97 5.08
CA THR A 108 -0.35 -4.01 6.49
C THR A 108 -0.31 -5.43 7.00
N ALA A 109 -1.34 -6.23 6.69
CA ALA A 109 -1.38 -7.65 7.06
C ALA A 109 -0.23 -8.46 6.41
N ALA A 110 0.03 -8.24 5.11
CA ALA A 110 1.14 -8.90 4.40
C ALA A 110 2.51 -8.52 4.99
N PHE A 111 2.73 -7.23 5.31
CA PHE A 111 3.98 -6.76 5.89
C PHE A 111 4.17 -7.24 7.33
N THR A 112 3.08 -7.37 8.10
CA THR A 112 3.09 -7.98 9.43
C THR A 112 3.52 -9.44 9.36
N LEU A 113 3.01 -10.22 8.40
CA LEU A 113 3.47 -11.59 8.17
C LEU A 113 4.97 -11.64 7.88
N ILE A 114 5.48 -10.80 6.97
CA ILE A 114 6.93 -10.76 6.65
C ILE A 114 7.76 -10.44 7.89
N LYS A 115 7.37 -9.45 8.69
CA LYS A 115 8.03 -9.12 9.96
C LYS A 115 8.04 -10.27 10.95
N MET A 116 6.93 -11.00 11.05
CA MET A 116 6.83 -12.16 11.92
C MET A 116 7.77 -13.28 11.47
N LEU A 117 7.79 -13.59 10.17
CA LEU A 117 8.67 -14.61 9.60
C LEU A 117 10.15 -14.27 9.81
N ASP A 118 10.53 -13.01 9.63
CA ASP A 118 11.88 -12.54 9.90
C ASP A 118 12.31 -12.73 11.36
N LYS A 119 11.42 -12.41 12.31
CA LYS A 119 11.69 -12.63 13.75
C LYS A 119 11.84 -14.11 14.09
N LEU A 120 10.98 -14.96 13.51
CA LEU A 120 11.02 -16.40 13.73
C LEU A 120 12.33 -17.01 13.21
N GLU A 121 12.79 -16.61 12.03
CA GLU A 121 14.08 -17.07 11.48
C GLU A 121 15.26 -16.64 12.36
N ARG A 122 15.20 -15.43 12.94
CA ARG A 122 16.23 -14.91 13.85
C ARG A 122 16.17 -15.51 15.27
N GLY A 123 15.22 -16.38 15.58
CA GLY A 123 15.07 -17.00 16.90
C GLY A 123 14.61 -16.03 17.99
N GLU A 124 14.05 -14.87 17.63
CA GLU A 124 13.52 -13.87 18.56
C GLU A 124 12.07 -14.21 18.97
N SER A 125 11.87 -15.39 19.57
CA SER A 125 10.60 -15.73 20.23
C SER A 125 10.60 -15.15 21.63
N LYS A 126 9.92 -14.02 21.84
CA LYS A 126 9.68 -13.53 23.20
C LYS A 126 8.72 -14.48 23.91
N GLU A 127 9.23 -15.04 25.01
CA GLU A 127 8.49 -15.56 26.16
C GLU A 127 7.49 -14.54 26.71
#